data_AF-A0A954VTK6-F1
#
_entry.id   AF-A0A954VTK6-F1
#
_cell.length_a   1.000
_cell.length_b   1.000
_cell.length_c   1.000
_cell.angle_alpha   90.00
_cell.angle_beta   90.00
_cell.angle_gamma   90.00
#
_symmetry.space_group_name_H-M   'P 1'
#
loop_
_entity.id
_entity.type
_entity.pdbx_description
1 polymer ?
#
loop_
_entity_poly.entity_id
_entity_poly.type
_entity_poly.pdbx_seq_one_letter_code
_entity_poly.pdbx_strand_id
1 'polypeptide(L)'
;MSIVSLQTLPPELVDVQAEMEALATSYGLDYFPTIFEMVDVEQLSAVAAYGGFPTRYPHWRFGMEYQRLLKGYSYGLQKIYELVINNNPCYAYLLNSNAFTDQKMVIAHVYGHCDFFKCNYWFSQTNRKMVDEMANHGNRIRRYMDRFGVEEVENFIDVCLSIEDLIDIHSPFIKRFEPRNRYDFDADKPSQDGNRSGKLPAKGYMDRYINPRQNELSEPTVPQSEQRYPAEPVRDVMLFLLEHAPLSAWQMDVLAIIRDEAYYFAPQGQTKIMNEGWATFWHSTMMTRHGLISGGDVVSYADHTSGTLASSPTRLNPYKLGVELFRDIEDRWNRGCFGRDYEQCDDLVAKQRWNTDAGLGREKIFEVRQIHNDLTF
;
A
#
# COMPACT_ATOMS: atom_id res chain seq x y z
N MET A 1 -15.19 1.26 -22.30
CA MET A 1 -16.21 0.20 -22.14
C MET A 1 -15.91 -0.50 -20.83
N SER A 2 -16.86 -0.55 -19.90
CA SER A 2 -16.68 -1.28 -18.64
C SER A 2 -16.68 -2.78 -18.96
N ILE A 3 -15.54 -3.45 -18.81
CA ILE A 3 -15.34 -4.86 -19.22
C ILE A 3 -15.89 -5.85 -18.17
N VAL A 4 -16.31 -5.38 -16.99
CA VAL A 4 -16.66 -6.28 -15.88
C VAL A 4 -18.08 -5.99 -15.38
N SER A 5 -19.01 -6.88 -15.71
CA SER A 5 -20.32 -6.94 -15.05
C SER A 5 -20.13 -7.70 -13.74
N LEU A 6 -19.93 -6.95 -12.65
CA LEU A 6 -19.72 -7.49 -11.31
C LEU A 6 -21.03 -8.10 -10.79
N GLN A 7 -20.99 -9.32 -10.25
CA GLN A 7 -22.15 -10.01 -9.70
C GLN A 7 -22.30 -9.69 -8.21
N THR A 8 -23.52 -9.34 -7.80
CA THR A 8 -23.90 -9.23 -6.39
C THR A 8 -23.84 -10.60 -5.71
N LEU A 9 -23.60 -10.61 -4.39
CA LEU A 9 -23.56 -11.84 -3.60
C LEU A 9 -24.86 -12.67 -3.75
N PRO A 10 -24.75 -14.01 -3.90
CA PRO A 10 -25.87 -14.93 -3.75
C PRO A 10 -26.54 -14.77 -2.38
N PRO A 11 -27.86 -15.02 -2.25
CA PRO A 11 -28.60 -14.86 -0.99
C PRO A 11 -27.95 -15.59 0.19
N GLU A 12 -27.48 -16.81 -0.03
CA GLU A 12 -26.81 -17.62 1.00
C GLU A 12 -25.53 -16.95 1.55
N LEU A 13 -24.78 -16.24 0.69
CA LEU A 13 -23.58 -15.51 1.12
C LEU A 13 -23.91 -14.17 1.76
N VAL A 14 -25.07 -13.58 1.49
CA VAL A 14 -25.55 -12.39 2.20
C VAL A 14 -25.84 -12.74 3.66
N ASP A 15 -26.46 -13.89 3.93
CA ASP A 15 -26.70 -14.37 5.29
C ASP A 15 -25.38 -14.62 6.03
N VAL A 16 -24.40 -15.24 5.35
CA VAL A 16 -23.05 -15.44 5.88
C VAL A 16 -22.34 -14.12 6.15
N GLN A 17 -22.47 -13.14 5.26
CA GLN A 17 -21.91 -11.81 5.46
C GLN A 17 -22.47 -11.19 6.75
N ALA A 18 -23.80 -11.20 6.93
CA ALA A 18 -24.43 -10.66 8.13
C ALA A 18 -24.01 -11.41 9.40
N GLU A 19 -23.87 -12.74 9.35
CA GLU A 19 -23.37 -13.56 10.45
C GLU A 19 -21.94 -13.15 10.85
N MET A 20 -21.03 -13.06 9.88
CA MET A 20 -19.63 -12.73 10.13
C MET A 20 -19.45 -11.26 10.55
N GLU A 21 -20.25 -10.35 10.02
CA GLU A 21 -20.28 -8.94 10.43
C GLU A 21 -20.70 -8.79 11.90
N ALA A 22 -21.74 -9.51 12.32
CA ALA A 22 -22.19 -9.53 13.70
C ALA A 22 -21.11 -10.10 14.64
N LEU A 23 -20.44 -11.18 14.22
CA LEU A 23 -19.32 -11.76 14.98
C LEU A 23 -18.14 -10.78 15.08
N ALA A 24 -17.71 -10.18 13.97
CA ALA A 24 -16.65 -9.18 13.94
C ALA A 24 -16.93 -8.02 14.90
N THR A 25 -18.15 -7.50 14.88
CA THR A 25 -18.60 -6.44 15.79
C THR A 25 -18.59 -6.91 17.25
N SER A 26 -19.06 -8.12 17.53
CA SER A 26 -19.08 -8.67 18.89
C SER A 26 -17.69 -8.83 19.51
N TYR A 27 -16.67 -9.04 18.68
CA TYR A 27 -15.27 -9.13 19.10
C TYR A 27 -14.56 -7.77 19.19
N GLY A 28 -15.25 -6.67 18.86
CA GLY A 28 -14.72 -5.31 18.92
C GLY A 28 -13.93 -4.88 17.69
N LEU A 29 -14.07 -5.56 16.55
CA LEU A 29 -13.48 -5.10 15.30
C LEU A 29 -14.20 -3.84 14.80
N ASP A 30 -13.42 -2.88 14.33
CA ASP A 30 -13.87 -1.61 13.77
C ASP A 30 -13.37 -1.46 12.33
N TYR A 31 -14.29 -1.51 11.37
CA TYR A 31 -14.00 -1.54 9.94
C TYR A 31 -14.81 -0.48 9.17
N PHE A 32 -14.43 -0.22 7.92
CA PHE A 32 -15.25 0.57 7.00
C PHE A 32 -16.43 -0.26 6.48
N PRO A 33 -17.50 0.35 5.97
CA PRO A 33 -18.54 -0.41 5.27
C PRO A 33 -17.90 -1.28 4.17
N THR A 34 -18.17 -2.58 4.19
CA THR A 34 -17.53 -3.55 3.29
C THR A 34 -18.53 -4.00 2.23
N ILE A 35 -18.14 -3.84 0.96
CA ILE A 35 -18.89 -4.30 -0.21
C ILE A 35 -18.19 -5.53 -0.76
N PHE A 36 -18.90 -6.64 -0.83
CA PHE A 36 -18.42 -7.89 -1.41
C PHE A 36 -18.97 -8.05 -2.83
N GLU A 37 -18.08 -8.43 -3.74
CA GLU A 37 -18.43 -8.70 -5.14
C GLU A 37 -17.90 -10.06 -5.55
N MET A 38 -18.76 -10.85 -6.22
CA MET A 38 -18.36 -12.15 -6.73
C MET A 38 -17.74 -11.98 -8.11
N VAL A 39 -16.59 -12.62 -8.30
CA VAL A 39 -15.84 -12.59 -9.56
C VAL A 39 -15.39 -13.99 -9.95
N ASP A 40 -15.27 -14.23 -11.26
CA ASP A 40 -14.59 -15.41 -11.77
C ASP A 40 -13.06 -15.24 -11.75
N VAL A 41 -12.35 -16.30 -12.14
CA VAL A 41 -10.88 -16.34 -12.15
C VAL A 41 -10.28 -15.30 -13.10
N GLU A 42 -10.90 -15.08 -14.26
CA GLU A 42 -10.38 -14.15 -15.28
C GLU A 42 -10.55 -12.71 -14.78
N GLN A 43 -11.73 -12.39 -14.24
CA GLN A 43 -12.04 -11.11 -13.63
C GLN A 43 -11.14 -10.84 -12.42
N LEU A 44 -10.99 -11.79 -11.51
CA LEU A 44 -10.11 -11.65 -10.34
C LEU A 44 -8.66 -11.43 -10.77
N SER A 45 -8.17 -12.19 -11.76
CA SER A 45 -6.81 -12.02 -12.29
C SER A 45 -6.62 -10.66 -12.94
N ALA A 46 -7.62 -10.14 -13.65
CA ALA A 46 -7.56 -8.82 -14.29
C ALA A 46 -7.53 -7.68 -13.24
N VAL A 47 -8.39 -7.76 -12.23
CA VAL A 47 -8.44 -6.77 -11.15
C VAL A 47 -7.17 -6.84 -10.30
N ALA A 48 -6.68 -8.04 -9.97
CA ALA A 48 -5.44 -8.24 -9.23
C ALA A 48 -4.20 -7.74 -10.00
N ALA A 49 -4.16 -7.90 -11.33
CA ALA A 49 -3.11 -7.35 -12.17
C ALA A 49 -3.06 -5.81 -12.09
N TYR A 50 -4.20 -5.15 -11.92
CA TYR A 50 -4.30 -3.73 -11.62
C TYR A 50 -4.15 -3.38 -10.14
N GLY A 51 -3.58 -4.27 -9.31
CA GLY A 51 -3.37 -4.02 -7.88
C GLY A 51 -4.68 -3.86 -7.11
N GLY A 52 -5.77 -4.43 -7.63
CA GLY A 52 -7.09 -4.38 -7.02
C GLY A 52 -8.06 -3.38 -7.63
N PHE A 53 -7.60 -2.49 -8.52
CA PHE A 53 -8.43 -1.40 -9.03
C PHE A 53 -9.11 -1.76 -10.35
N PRO A 54 -10.41 -1.45 -10.54
CA PRO A 54 -11.09 -1.67 -11.82
C PRO A 54 -10.50 -0.89 -12.99
N THR A 55 -9.83 0.23 -12.72
CA THR A 55 -9.19 1.07 -13.72
C THR A 55 -7.89 1.63 -13.17
N ARG A 56 -6.80 1.47 -13.93
CA ARG A 56 -5.53 2.19 -13.77
C ARG A 56 -5.12 2.84 -15.08
N TYR A 57 -3.98 3.52 -15.05
CA TYR A 57 -3.33 4.00 -16.24
C TYR A 57 -2.98 2.85 -17.19
N PRO A 58 -3.06 3.07 -18.52
CA PRO A 58 -2.67 2.07 -19.51
C PRO A 58 -1.16 1.82 -19.45
N HIS A 59 -0.77 0.54 -19.32
CA HIS A 59 0.64 0.13 -19.35
C HIS A 59 0.76 -1.37 -19.62
N TRP A 60 1.74 -1.78 -20.45
CA TRP A 60 1.95 -3.19 -20.81
C TRP A 60 2.19 -4.12 -19.60
N ARG A 61 2.81 -3.63 -18.51
CA ARG A 61 3.13 -4.43 -17.30
C ARG A 61 1.92 -5.18 -16.74
N PHE A 62 0.75 -4.55 -16.79
CA PHE A 62 -0.49 -5.13 -16.25
C PHE A 62 -0.96 -6.31 -17.09
N GLY A 63 -0.76 -6.28 -18.41
CA GLY A 63 -1.03 -7.42 -19.27
C GLY A 63 -0.11 -8.61 -19.00
N MET A 64 1.17 -8.35 -18.71
CA MET A 64 2.10 -9.40 -18.32
C MET A 64 1.74 -10.00 -16.96
N GLU A 65 1.37 -9.17 -15.99
CA GLU A 65 0.95 -9.64 -14.67
C GLU A 65 -0.35 -10.46 -14.75
N TYR A 66 -1.33 -9.99 -15.53
CA TYR A 66 -2.56 -10.75 -15.79
C TYR A 66 -2.28 -12.15 -16.32
N GLN A 67 -1.40 -12.26 -17.33
CA GLN A 67 -1.02 -13.54 -17.90
C GLN A 67 -0.31 -14.45 -16.89
N ARG A 68 0.53 -13.87 -16.03
CA ARG A 68 1.21 -14.60 -14.95
C ARG A 68 0.21 -15.14 -13.93
N LEU A 69 -0.72 -14.31 -13.47
CA LEU A 69 -1.73 -14.67 -12.49
C LEU A 69 -2.66 -15.77 -13.02
N LEU A 70 -3.22 -15.57 -14.22
CA LEU A 70 -4.14 -16.51 -14.84
C LEU A 70 -3.50 -17.88 -15.07
N LYS A 71 -2.28 -17.93 -15.64
CA LYS A 71 -1.55 -19.18 -15.85
C LYS A 71 -1.18 -19.85 -14.53
N GLY A 72 -0.80 -19.08 -13.53
CA GLY A 72 -0.53 -19.58 -12.18
C GLY A 72 -1.74 -20.30 -11.60
N TYR A 73 -2.95 -19.77 -11.80
CA TYR A 73 -4.18 -20.45 -11.42
C TYR A 73 -4.46 -21.69 -12.28
N SER A 74 -4.40 -21.57 -13.62
CA SER A 74 -4.71 -22.68 -14.53
C SER A 74 -3.81 -23.89 -14.32
N TYR A 75 -2.56 -23.68 -13.90
CA TYR A 75 -1.60 -24.75 -13.58
C TYR A 75 -1.61 -25.17 -12.10
N GLY A 76 -2.52 -24.61 -11.28
CA GLY A 76 -2.62 -24.94 -9.85
C GLY A 76 -1.40 -24.52 -9.01
N LEU A 77 -0.62 -23.54 -9.49
CA LEU A 77 0.58 -23.04 -8.80
C LEU A 77 0.24 -22.02 -7.72
N GLN A 78 -0.83 -21.24 -7.92
CA GLN A 78 -1.31 -20.24 -6.97
C GLN A 78 -2.81 -20.02 -7.13
N LYS A 79 -3.47 -19.66 -6.03
CA LYS A 79 -4.89 -19.30 -6.01
C LYS A 79 -5.05 -18.05 -5.14
N ILE A 80 -5.72 -17.05 -5.70
CA ILE A 80 -6.17 -15.86 -4.96
C ILE A 80 -7.58 -16.18 -4.50
N TYR A 81 -7.83 -16.23 -3.19
CA TYR A 81 -9.15 -16.52 -2.67
C TYR A 81 -10.00 -15.24 -2.60
N GLU A 82 -9.34 -14.13 -2.34
CA GLU A 82 -9.86 -12.81 -2.08
C GLU A 82 -8.91 -11.72 -2.54
N LEU A 83 -9.48 -10.55 -2.81
CA LEU A 83 -8.70 -9.32 -2.94
C LEU A 83 -9.46 -8.18 -2.27
N VAL A 84 -8.80 -7.45 -1.36
CA VAL A 84 -9.42 -6.36 -0.59
C VAL A 84 -8.76 -5.03 -0.91
N ILE A 85 -9.57 -4.03 -1.25
CA ILE A 85 -9.14 -2.64 -1.46
C ILE A 85 -9.40 -1.84 -0.18
N ASN A 86 -8.33 -1.18 0.31
CA ASN A 86 -8.44 -0.17 1.36
C ASN A 86 -9.07 1.13 0.80
N ASN A 87 -10.38 1.23 0.94
CA ASN A 87 -11.18 2.37 0.50
C ASN A 87 -12.34 2.57 1.51
N ASN A 88 -13.08 3.67 1.42
CA ASN A 88 -14.31 3.86 2.19
C ASN A 88 -15.49 4.15 1.23
N PRO A 89 -16.33 3.15 0.92
CA PRO A 89 -16.37 1.78 1.47
C PRO A 89 -15.19 0.90 1.02
N CYS A 90 -14.88 -0.13 1.80
CA CYS A 90 -13.94 -1.19 1.44
C CYS A 90 -14.58 -2.08 0.37
N TYR A 91 -13.81 -2.46 -0.65
CA TYR A 91 -14.25 -3.40 -1.68
C TYR A 91 -13.50 -4.71 -1.53
N ALA A 92 -14.22 -5.82 -1.55
CA ALA A 92 -13.66 -7.16 -1.47
C ALA A 92 -14.19 -8.04 -2.62
N TYR A 93 -13.27 -8.60 -3.40
CA TYR A 93 -13.60 -9.50 -4.49
C TYR A 93 -13.45 -10.94 -4.01
N LEU A 94 -14.52 -11.73 -4.14
CA LEU A 94 -14.57 -13.14 -3.76
C LEU A 94 -14.56 -14.02 -5.00
N LEU A 95 -13.68 -15.02 -5.01
CA LEU A 95 -13.63 -15.97 -6.11
C LEU A 95 -14.84 -16.93 -6.08
N ASN A 96 -15.58 -17.01 -7.19
CA ASN A 96 -16.79 -17.83 -7.29
C ASN A 96 -16.59 -19.35 -7.22
N SER A 97 -15.37 -19.83 -7.46
CA SER A 97 -15.03 -21.25 -7.42
C SER A 97 -14.67 -21.76 -6.02
N ASN A 98 -14.71 -20.90 -4.99
CA ASN A 98 -14.46 -21.31 -3.62
C ASN A 98 -15.63 -22.15 -3.08
N ALA A 99 -15.32 -23.16 -2.26
CA ALA A 99 -16.34 -23.93 -1.56
C ALA A 99 -17.09 -23.05 -0.55
N PHE A 100 -18.29 -23.44 -0.15
CA PHE A 100 -19.11 -22.63 0.76
C PHE A 100 -18.40 -22.32 2.09
N THR A 101 -17.77 -23.33 2.71
CA THR A 101 -16.98 -23.16 3.95
C THR A 101 -15.79 -22.21 3.73
N ASP A 102 -15.15 -22.26 2.55
CA ASP A 102 -14.08 -21.32 2.19
C ASP A 102 -14.63 -19.89 2.07
N GLN A 103 -15.81 -19.70 1.46
CA GLN A 103 -16.44 -18.38 1.39
C GLN A 103 -16.72 -17.82 2.78
N LYS A 104 -17.24 -18.62 3.72
CA LYS A 104 -17.44 -18.19 5.12
C LYS A 104 -16.14 -17.72 5.75
N MET A 105 -15.07 -18.52 5.59
CA MET A 105 -13.75 -18.22 6.13
C MET A 105 -13.16 -16.95 5.51
N VAL A 106 -13.25 -16.80 4.19
CA VAL A 106 -12.74 -15.64 3.46
C VAL A 106 -13.49 -14.38 3.85
N ILE A 107 -14.81 -14.42 3.98
CA ILE A 107 -15.60 -13.26 4.44
C ILE A 107 -15.15 -12.82 5.84
N ALA A 108 -14.94 -13.76 6.77
CA ALA A 108 -14.38 -13.46 8.09
C ALA A 108 -12.96 -12.89 8.01
N HIS A 109 -12.13 -13.38 7.08
CA HIS A 109 -10.78 -12.88 6.83
C HIS A 109 -10.79 -11.43 6.33
N VAL A 110 -11.67 -11.11 5.38
CA VAL A 110 -11.85 -9.76 4.84
C VAL A 110 -12.21 -8.76 5.94
N TYR A 111 -13.09 -9.12 6.88
CA TYR A 111 -13.40 -8.22 8.01
C TYR A 111 -12.17 -7.94 8.87
N GLY A 112 -11.29 -8.92 9.07
CA GLY A 112 -9.99 -8.71 9.71
C GLY A 112 -9.11 -7.70 8.96
N HIS A 113 -9.01 -7.82 7.63
CA HIS A 113 -8.28 -6.84 6.81
C HIS A 113 -8.89 -5.44 6.86
N CYS A 114 -10.20 -5.32 6.68
CA CYS A 114 -10.89 -4.02 6.68
C CYS A 114 -10.69 -3.28 8.00
N ASP A 115 -10.69 -4.02 9.10
CA ASP A 115 -10.41 -3.52 10.43
C ASP A 115 -8.94 -3.08 10.59
N PHE A 116 -7.99 -3.89 10.12
CA PHE A 116 -6.57 -3.54 10.11
C PHE A 116 -6.31 -2.26 9.30
N PHE A 117 -6.88 -2.16 8.10
CA PHE A 117 -6.76 -0.98 7.23
C PHE A 117 -7.33 0.30 7.87
N LYS A 118 -8.40 0.18 8.65
CA LYS A 118 -9.02 1.33 9.32
C LYS A 118 -8.20 1.78 10.52
N CYS A 119 -7.70 0.84 11.32
CA CYS A 119 -7.18 1.14 12.65
C CYS A 119 -5.65 1.15 12.76
N ASN A 120 -4.90 0.59 11.81
CA ASN A 120 -3.45 0.65 11.84
C ASN A 120 -2.94 2.05 11.43
N TYR A 121 -2.00 2.59 12.21
CA TYR A 121 -1.44 3.93 12.05
C TYR A 121 -0.79 4.14 10.68
N TRP A 122 -0.15 3.11 10.11
CA TRP A 122 0.53 3.22 8.82
C TRP A 122 -0.45 3.39 7.66
N PHE A 123 -1.70 2.96 7.82
CA PHE A 123 -2.75 3.22 6.85
C PHE A 123 -3.43 4.57 7.03
N SER A 124 -3.21 5.29 8.14
CA SER A 124 -3.93 6.54 8.46
C SER A 124 -3.80 7.63 7.38
N GLN A 125 -2.65 7.69 6.68
CA GLN A 125 -2.37 8.65 5.62
C GLN A 125 -2.78 8.19 4.22
N THR A 126 -3.33 6.98 4.07
CA THR A 126 -3.76 6.47 2.77
C THR A 126 -5.03 7.17 2.29
N ASN A 127 -5.11 7.43 0.98
CA ASN A 127 -6.30 8.00 0.37
C ASN A 127 -7.45 6.97 0.41
N ARG A 128 -8.53 7.29 1.14
CA ARG A 128 -9.71 6.43 1.29
C ARG A 128 -10.69 6.49 0.11
N LYS A 129 -10.34 7.23 -0.95
CA LYS A 129 -11.05 7.33 -2.23
C LYS A 129 -10.12 7.00 -3.40
N MET A 130 -9.19 6.07 -3.18
CA MET A 130 -8.18 5.75 -4.19
C MET A 130 -8.79 5.16 -5.47
N VAL A 131 -9.98 4.54 -5.40
CA VAL A 131 -10.68 4.05 -6.61
C VAL A 131 -10.97 5.20 -7.59
N ASP A 132 -11.45 6.34 -7.09
CA ASP A 132 -11.74 7.51 -7.91
C ASP A 132 -10.44 8.17 -8.40
N GLU A 133 -9.44 8.27 -7.52
CA GLU A 133 -8.15 8.89 -7.85
C GLU A 133 -7.40 8.11 -8.93
N MET A 134 -7.41 6.78 -8.83
CA MET A 134 -6.77 5.89 -9.81
C MET A 134 -7.44 5.99 -11.19
N ALA A 135 -8.77 6.16 -11.22
CA ALA A 135 -9.49 6.43 -12.46
C ALA A 135 -9.12 7.81 -13.06
N ASN A 136 -8.94 8.83 -12.21
CA ASN A 136 -8.47 10.16 -12.61
C ASN A 136 -7.04 10.12 -13.17
N HIS A 137 -6.12 9.42 -12.50
CA HIS A 137 -4.75 9.19 -12.99
C HIS A 137 -4.76 8.53 -14.37
N GLY A 138 -5.56 7.47 -14.54
CA GLY A 138 -5.68 6.78 -15.82
C GLY A 138 -6.23 7.68 -16.94
N ASN A 139 -7.17 8.58 -16.63
CA ASN A 139 -7.68 9.54 -17.60
C ASN A 139 -6.65 10.62 -17.98
N ARG A 140 -5.83 11.09 -17.04
CA ARG A 140 -4.75 12.05 -17.31
C ARG A 140 -3.68 11.43 -18.19
N ILE A 141 -3.24 10.20 -17.88
CA ILE A 141 -2.25 9.49 -18.68
C ILE A 141 -2.77 9.22 -20.10
N ARG A 142 -4.05 8.82 -20.26
CA ARG A 142 -4.67 8.68 -21.59
C ARG A 142 -4.63 9.98 -22.40
N ARG A 143 -4.93 11.13 -21.78
CA ARG A 143 -4.84 12.45 -22.45
C ARG A 143 -3.41 12.77 -22.89
N TYR A 144 -2.41 12.38 -22.10
CA TYR A 144 -1.00 12.55 -22.50
C TYR A 144 -0.62 11.63 -23.65
N MET A 145 -1.05 10.37 -23.62
CA MET A 145 -0.85 9.44 -24.74
C MET A 145 -1.49 9.93 -26.03
N ASP A 146 -2.70 10.50 -25.97
CA ASP A 146 -3.38 11.08 -27.14
C ASP A 146 -2.61 12.29 -27.72
N ARG A 147 -1.91 13.05 -26.87
CA ARG A 147 -1.21 14.29 -27.26
C ARG A 147 0.24 14.08 -27.70
N PHE A 148 0.96 13.21 -27.01
CA PHE A 148 2.40 13.01 -27.18
C PHE A 148 2.76 11.66 -27.83
N GLY A 149 1.79 10.76 -27.99
CA GLY A 149 1.99 9.41 -28.50
C GLY A 149 2.10 8.38 -27.37
N VAL A 150 1.62 7.17 -27.65
CA VAL A 150 1.60 6.06 -26.67
C VAL A 150 3.01 5.67 -26.26
N GLU A 151 3.91 5.45 -27.23
CA GLU A 151 5.29 4.99 -26.96
C GLU A 151 6.09 5.98 -26.12
N GLU A 152 5.97 7.29 -26.39
CA GLU A 152 6.70 8.33 -25.65
C GLU A 152 6.29 8.36 -24.17
N VAL A 153 4.99 8.31 -23.89
CA VAL A 153 4.46 8.34 -22.53
C VAL A 153 4.74 7.02 -21.81
N GLU A 154 4.59 5.89 -22.49
CA GLU A 154 4.84 4.56 -21.93
C GLU A 154 6.33 4.38 -21.56
N ASN A 155 7.26 4.78 -22.44
CA ASN A 155 8.69 4.76 -22.15
C ASN A 155 9.04 5.61 -20.91
N PHE A 156 8.41 6.78 -20.76
CA PHE A 156 8.63 7.61 -19.58
C PHE A 156 8.04 6.99 -18.31
N ILE A 157 6.86 6.34 -18.41
CA ILE A 157 6.30 5.56 -17.31
C ILE A 157 7.26 4.44 -16.92
N ASP A 158 7.80 3.66 -17.87
CA ASP A 158 8.78 2.60 -17.59
C ASP A 158 10.00 3.12 -16.80
N VAL A 159 10.50 4.31 -17.14
CA VAL A 159 11.58 4.98 -16.37
C VAL A 159 11.11 5.30 -14.95
N CYS A 160 9.92 5.89 -14.78
CA CYS A 160 9.37 6.21 -13.47
C CYS A 160 9.17 4.95 -12.61
N LEU A 161 8.71 3.85 -13.22
CA LEU A 161 8.49 2.58 -12.55
C LEU A 161 9.79 1.92 -12.09
N SER A 162 10.91 2.14 -12.79
CA SER A 162 12.22 1.63 -12.35
C SER A 162 12.71 2.20 -11.01
N ILE A 163 12.11 3.32 -10.57
CA ILE A 163 12.45 4.01 -9.34
C ILE A 163 11.24 4.14 -8.38
N GLU A 164 10.14 3.40 -8.62
CA GLU A 164 8.89 3.53 -7.85
C GLU A 164 9.09 3.22 -6.35
N ASP A 165 10.05 2.36 -6.02
CA ASP A 165 10.37 1.97 -4.65
C ASP A 165 11.29 2.98 -3.93
N LEU A 166 11.82 4.00 -4.62
CA LEU A 166 12.76 4.97 -4.07
C LEU A 166 12.06 6.19 -3.42
N ILE A 167 11.01 5.91 -2.65
CA ILE A 167 10.26 6.90 -1.86
C ILE A 167 10.70 6.88 -0.38
N ASP A 168 10.54 7.99 0.34
CA ASP A 168 10.68 7.98 1.80
C ASP A 168 9.36 7.55 2.44
N ILE A 169 9.25 6.28 2.79
CA ILE A 169 8.06 5.70 3.44
C ILE A 169 7.60 6.43 4.71
N HIS A 170 8.48 7.20 5.37
CA HIS A 170 8.15 7.98 6.56
C HIS A 170 7.71 9.41 6.26
N SER A 171 7.87 9.88 5.02
CA SER A 171 7.51 11.23 4.57
C SER A 171 6.06 11.63 4.89
N PRO A 172 5.05 10.74 4.75
CA PRO A 172 3.67 11.08 5.13
C PRO A 172 3.47 11.42 6.60
N PHE A 173 4.35 10.92 7.48
CA PHE A 173 4.26 11.09 8.94
C PHE A 173 5.21 12.17 9.48
N ILE A 174 6.27 12.49 8.74
CA ILE A 174 7.31 13.43 9.14
C ILE A 174 7.32 14.60 8.16
N LYS A 175 6.94 15.79 8.62
CA LYS A 175 7.07 17.02 7.82
C LYS A 175 8.55 17.37 7.65
N ARG A 176 9.14 16.88 6.56
CA ARG A 176 10.51 17.21 6.15
C ARG A 176 10.56 18.42 5.21
N PHE A 177 9.46 18.71 4.51
CA PHE A 177 9.35 19.78 3.51
C PHE A 177 8.04 20.56 3.68
N GLU A 178 8.03 21.81 3.21
CA GLU A 178 6.81 22.64 3.15
C GLU A 178 5.82 22.03 2.15
N PRO A 179 4.51 21.94 2.49
CA PRO A 179 3.51 21.36 1.61
C PRO A 179 3.31 22.25 0.38
N ARG A 180 3.89 21.87 -0.75
CA ARG A 180 3.54 22.40 -2.07
C ARG A 180 2.27 21.74 -2.61
N ASN A 181 1.54 22.46 -3.46
CA ASN A 181 0.36 21.90 -4.12
C ASN A 181 0.82 20.80 -5.11
N ARG A 182 0.26 19.59 -4.94
CA ARG A 182 0.72 18.33 -5.53
C ARG A 182 0.80 18.31 -7.07
N TYR A 183 0.04 19.20 -7.72
CA TYR A 183 -0.08 19.30 -9.17
C TYR A 183 0.07 20.74 -9.70
N ASP A 184 0.60 21.66 -8.89
CA ASP A 184 0.88 23.02 -9.35
C ASP A 184 2.31 23.11 -9.88
N PHE A 185 2.48 22.71 -11.13
CA PHE A 185 3.77 22.67 -11.81
C PHE A 185 4.14 24.00 -12.49
N ASP A 186 3.30 25.03 -12.39
CA ASP A 186 3.50 26.33 -13.03
C ASP A 186 3.88 27.44 -12.04
N ALA A 187 3.77 27.22 -10.73
CA ALA A 187 4.10 28.22 -9.70
C ALA A 187 5.60 28.58 -9.63
N ASP A 188 6.50 27.70 -10.08
CA ASP A 188 7.96 27.86 -9.94
C ASP A 188 8.74 27.78 -11.26
N LYS A 189 8.10 28.04 -12.41
CA LYS A 189 8.91 28.48 -13.56
C LYS A 189 9.43 29.88 -13.19
N PRO A 190 10.74 30.10 -12.97
CA PRO A 190 11.25 31.45 -13.05
C PRO A 190 10.80 31.95 -14.40
N SER A 191 9.94 32.97 -14.40
CA SER A 191 9.51 33.65 -15.61
C SER A 191 10.75 33.82 -16.48
N GLN A 192 10.74 33.23 -17.69
CA GLN A 192 11.82 33.41 -18.66
C GLN A 192 12.00 34.88 -19.11
N ASP A 193 11.31 35.82 -18.46
CA ASP A 193 11.52 37.27 -18.51
C ASP A 193 12.59 37.79 -17.52
N GLY A 194 13.24 36.92 -16.73
CA GLY A 194 14.30 37.31 -15.80
C GLY A 194 15.67 37.57 -16.42
N ASN A 195 15.91 37.19 -17.69
CA ASN A 195 17.22 37.36 -18.33
C ASN A 195 17.34 38.64 -19.16
N ARG A 196 16.76 39.74 -18.67
CA ARG A 196 17.31 41.06 -19.02
C ARG A 196 18.51 41.27 -18.13
N SER A 197 19.67 40.84 -18.63
CA SER A 197 20.99 41.37 -18.24
C SER A 197 20.82 42.82 -17.80
N GLY A 198 21.36 43.21 -16.64
CA GLY A 198 21.20 44.52 -15.98
C GLY A 198 21.70 45.75 -16.77
N LYS A 199 21.35 45.82 -18.05
CA LYS A 199 21.58 46.91 -18.98
C LYS A 199 20.39 47.84 -18.85
N LEU A 200 20.67 49.05 -18.40
CA LEU A 200 19.69 50.12 -18.42
C LEU A 200 19.33 50.44 -19.89
N PRO A 201 18.05 50.64 -20.23
CA PRO A 201 17.62 50.93 -21.59
C PRO A 201 18.24 52.25 -22.07
N ALA A 202 19.07 52.18 -23.11
CA ALA A 202 19.81 53.31 -23.67
C ALA A 202 19.65 53.40 -25.19
N LYS A 203 19.60 54.61 -25.76
CA LYS A 203 19.71 54.81 -27.21
C LYS A 203 21.12 54.44 -27.68
N GLY A 204 21.26 53.89 -28.90
CA GLY A 204 22.48 53.22 -29.37
C GLY A 204 23.80 54.00 -29.26
N TYR A 205 23.77 55.33 -29.22
CA TYR A 205 24.98 56.16 -29.01
C TYR A 205 25.33 56.39 -27.53
N MET A 206 24.39 56.19 -26.61
CA MET A 206 24.56 56.35 -25.15
C MET A 206 24.82 55.03 -24.42
N ASP A 207 24.58 53.88 -25.05
CA ASP A 207 24.74 52.55 -24.43
C ASP A 207 26.16 52.32 -23.88
N ARG A 208 27.18 52.83 -24.57
CA ARG A 208 28.59 52.72 -24.15
C ARG A 208 28.94 53.50 -22.88
N TYR A 209 28.19 54.57 -22.59
CA TYR A 209 28.40 55.42 -21.41
C TYR A 209 27.52 54.99 -20.23
N ILE A 210 26.34 54.43 -20.53
CA ILE A 210 25.38 53.93 -19.53
C ILE A 210 25.77 52.52 -19.05
N ASN A 211 26.31 51.68 -19.93
CA ASN A 211 26.77 50.32 -19.65
C ASN A 211 28.27 50.18 -20.00
N PRO A 212 29.19 50.73 -19.20
CA PRO A 212 30.63 50.61 -19.46
C PRO A 212 31.05 49.13 -19.40
N ARG A 213 31.87 48.69 -20.35
CA ARG A 213 32.49 47.36 -20.33
C ARG A 213 33.42 47.32 -19.12
N GLN A 214 33.02 46.63 -18.06
CA GLN A 214 33.94 46.26 -16.98
C GLN A 214 35.11 45.53 -17.63
N ASN A 215 36.31 46.09 -17.45
CA ASN A 215 37.55 45.49 -17.89
C ASN A 215 37.63 44.07 -17.33
N GLU A 216 38.15 43.19 -18.17
CA GLU A 216 38.58 41.83 -17.88
C GLU A 216 39.64 41.84 -16.74
N LEU A 217 39.20 41.99 -15.50
CA LEU A 217 39.87 41.37 -14.38
C LEU A 217 39.36 39.94 -14.39
N SER A 218 40.13 39.07 -15.06
CA SER A 218 40.02 37.63 -14.87
C SER A 218 40.28 37.35 -13.39
N GLU A 219 39.21 37.36 -12.60
CA GLU A 219 39.23 36.64 -11.33
C GLU A 219 39.73 35.24 -11.63
N PRO A 220 40.72 34.71 -10.88
CA PRO A 220 41.10 33.32 -11.06
C PRO A 220 39.83 32.52 -10.91
N THR A 221 39.47 31.78 -11.96
CA THR A 221 38.37 30.82 -11.93
C THR A 221 38.73 29.81 -10.85
N VAL A 222 38.35 30.10 -9.61
CA VAL A 222 38.35 29.13 -8.53
C VAL A 222 37.52 28.00 -9.12
N PRO A 223 38.06 26.78 -9.30
CA PRO A 223 37.23 25.67 -9.71
C PRO A 223 36.11 25.65 -8.67
N GLN A 224 34.88 25.96 -9.10
CA GLN A 224 33.72 25.83 -8.23
C GLN A 224 33.80 24.38 -7.78
N SER A 225 34.21 24.16 -6.53
CA SER A 225 34.11 22.85 -5.92
C SER A 225 32.66 22.47 -6.15
N GLU A 226 32.40 21.41 -6.93
CA GLU A 226 31.05 20.95 -7.21
C GLU A 226 30.33 20.91 -5.87
N GLN A 227 29.47 21.91 -5.63
CA GLN A 227 28.78 21.98 -4.36
C GLN A 227 27.93 20.73 -4.32
N ARG A 228 28.16 19.89 -3.32
CA ARG A 228 27.46 18.62 -3.18
C ARG A 228 25.97 18.94 -3.15
N TYR A 229 25.28 18.55 -4.22
CA TYR A 229 23.86 18.84 -4.42
C TYR A 229 23.11 17.51 -4.50
N PRO A 230 22.13 17.26 -3.63
CA PRO A 230 21.67 18.11 -2.53
C PRO A 230 22.71 18.26 -1.40
N ALA A 231 22.60 19.34 -0.62
CA ALA A 231 23.50 19.63 0.50
C ALA A 231 23.49 18.51 1.55
N GLU A 232 22.35 17.85 1.72
CA GLU A 232 22.17 16.65 2.54
C GLU A 232 21.52 15.53 1.71
N PRO A 233 21.87 14.25 1.94
CA PRO A 233 21.22 13.13 1.27
C PRO A 233 19.72 13.10 1.54
N VAL A 234 18.92 13.09 0.47
CA VAL A 234 17.45 12.97 0.53
C VAL A 234 17.05 11.52 0.25
N ARG A 235 16.10 10.96 1.02
CA ARG A 235 15.61 9.58 0.84
C ARG A 235 14.57 9.46 -0.28
N ASP A 236 13.69 10.44 -0.43
CA ASP A 236 12.65 10.45 -1.46
C ASP A 236 13.22 10.94 -2.79
N VAL A 237 13.70 9.98 -3.60
CA VAL A 237 14.33 10.24 -4.89
C VAL A 237 13.29 10.76 -5.89
N MET A 238 12.06 10.24 -5.84
CA MET A 238 11.00 10.69 -6.74
C MET A 238 10.63 12.16 -6.50
N LEU A 239 10.51 12.58 -5.24
CA LEU A 239 10.28 13.99 -4.89
C LEU A 239 11.45 14.86 -5.32
N PHE A 240 12.68 14.42 -5.07
CA PHE A 240 13.87 15.14 -5.49
C PHE A 240 13.89 15.39 -7.01
N LEU A 241 13.51 14.38 -7.81
CA LEU A 241 13.40 14.53 -9.26
C LEU A 241 12.25 15.48 -9.66
N LEU A 242 11.10 15.43 -8.97
CA LEU A 242 10.01 16.39 -9.21
C LEU A 242 10.43 17.84 -8.99
N GLU A 243 11.30 18.11 -8.01
CA GLU A 243 11.71 19.47 -7.68
C GLU A 243 12.88 20.01 -8.51
N HIS A 244 13.72 19.12 -9.04
CA HIS A 244 15.02 19.52 -9.60
C HIS A 244 15.31 19.00 -11.01
N ALA A 245 14.62 17.96 -11.47
CA ALA A 245 14.87 17.45 -12.81
C ALA A 245 14.23 18.38 -13.86
N PRO A 246 14.87 18.56 -15.04
CA PRO A 246 14.35 19.41 -16.12
C PRO A 246 13.23 18.69 -16.89
N LEU A 247 12.15 18.36 -16.18
CA LEU A 247 10.99 17.65 -16.73
C LEU A 247 9.99 18.64 -17.33
N SER A 248 9.33 18.21 -18.41
CA SER A 248 8.18 18.93 -18.96
C SER A 248 6.96 18.79 -18.04
N ALA A 249 5.96 19.66 -18.21
CA ALA A 249 4.76 19.67 -17.36
C ALA A 249 4.03 18.32 -17.30
N TRP A 250 3.95 17.60 -18.42
CA TRP A 250 3.30 16.29 -18.44
C TRP A 250 4.16 15.19 -17.81
N GLN A 251 5.49 15.27 -17.92
CA GLN A 251 6.42 14.33 -17.28
C GLN A 251 6.42 14.49 -15.76
N MET A 252 6.42 15.73 -15.27
CA MET A 252 6.25 16.01 -13.84
C MET A 252 4.94 15.42 -13.34
N ASP A 253 3.86 15.56 -14.11
CA ASP A 253 2.58 15.01 -13.72
C ASP A 253 2.57 13.48 -13.68
N VAL A 254 3.12 12.82 -14.69
CA VAL A 254 3.24 11.35 -14.71
C VAL A 254 4.07 10.86 -13.52
N LEU A 255 5.22 11.48 -13.24
CA LEU A 255 6.06 11.11 -12.11
C LEU A 255 5.33 11.33 -10.77
N ALA A 256 4.54 12.39 -10.66
CA ALA A 256 3.71 12.65 -9.48
C ALA A 256 2.63 11.59 -9.27
N ILE A 257 1.92 11.13 -10.33
CA ILE A 257 0.90 10.08 -10.15
C ILE A 257 1.55 8.76 -9.74
N ILE A 258 2.70 8.38 -10.34
CA ILE A 258 3.40 7.14 -9.96
C ILE A 258 3.86 7.21 -8.50
N ARG A 259 4.40 8.36 -8.07
CA ARG A 259 4.81 8.58 -6.67
C ARG A 259 3.60 8.46 -5.73
N ASP A 260 2.47 9.06 -6.08
CA ASP A 260 1.26 9.03 -5.26
C ASP A 260 0.68 7.62 -5.12
N GLU A 261 0.70 6.84 -6.20
CA GLU A 261 0.28 5.45 -6.19
C GLU A 261 1.26 4.58 -5.38
N ALA A 262 2.57 4.82 -5.47
CA ALA A 262 3.58 4.13 -4.65
C ALA A 262 3.34 4.36 -3.15
N TYR A 263 3.03 5.59 -2.74
CA TYR A 263 2.67 5.89 -1.34
C TYR A 263 1.38 5.20 -0.89
N TYR A 264 0.43 4.93 -1.79
CA TYR A 264 -0.78 4.18 -1.43
C TYR A 264 -0.50 2.70 -1.16
N PHE A 265 0.45 2.08 -1.87
CA PHE A 265 0.81 0.67 -1.70
C PHE A 265 1.89 0.43 -0.64
N ALA A 266 2.61 1.47 -0.22
CA ALA A 266 3.70 1.35 0.74
C ALA A 266 3.28 0.74 2.10
N PRO A 267 2.13 1.09 2.71
CA PRO A 267 1.71 0.47 3.96
C PRO A 267 1.46 -1.04 3.84
N GLN A 268 0.86 -1.50 2.72
CA GLN A 268 0.57 -2.91 2.46
C GLN A 268 1.85 -3.75 2.40
N GLY A 269 2.93 -3.18 1.86
CA GLY A 269 4.25 -3.80 1.88
C GLY A 269 4.91 -3.80 3.27
N GLN A 270 4.70 -2.75 4.06
CA GLN A 270 5.29 -2.60 5.39
C GLN A 270 4.60 -3.41 6.49
N THR A 271 3.36 -3.82 6.28
CA THR A 271 2.54 -4.51 7.28
C THR A 271 2.01 -5.83 6.77
N LYS A 272 2.68 -6.48 5.82
CA LYS A 272 2.17 -7.69 5.18
C LYS A 272 2.00 -8.83 6.18
N ILE A 273 3.00 -9.08 7.03
CA ILE A 273 2.96 -10.13 8.05
C ILE A 273 1.88 -9.82 9.09
N MET A 274 1.84 -8.58 9.58
CA MET A 274 0.83 -8.16 10.55
C MET A 274 -0.59 -8.22 10.00
N ASN A 275 -0.82 -7.71 8.79
CA ASN A 275 -2.16 -7.64 8.23
C ASN A 275 -2.71 -9.05 7.93
N GLU A 276 -1.93 -9.90 7.26
CA GLU A 276 -2.32 -11.29 7.03
C GLU A 276 -2.47 -12.05 8.34
N GLY A 277 -1.55 -11.86 9.29
CA GLY A 277 -1.61 -12.48 10.61
C GLY A 277 -2.85 -12.08 11.41
N TRP A 278 -3.24 -10.80 11.36
CA TRP A 278 -4.41 -10.27 12.06
C TRP A 278 -5.71 -10.83 11.46
N ALA A 279 -5.83 -10.83 10.14
CA ALA A 279 -6.95 -11.45 9.45
C ALA A 279 -6.99 -12.97 9.71
N THR A 280 -5.83 -13.63 9.76
CA THR A 280 -5.70 -15.06 10.10
C THR A 280 -6.02 -15.37 11.57
N PHE A 281 -5.76 -14.43 12.48
CA PHE A 281 -6.14 -14.59 13.88
C PHE A 281 -7.66 -14.55 14.03
N TRP A 282 -8.32 -13.59 13.38
CA TRP A 282 -9.76 -13.39 13.52
C TRP A 282 -10.60 -14.40 12.76
N HIS A 283 -10.28 -14.69 11.50
CA HIS A 283 -11.04 -15.70 10.76
C HIS A 283 -10.96 -17.07 11.44
N SER A 284 -9.84 -17.40 12.11
CA SER A 284 -9.63 -18.66 12.79
C SER A 284 -10.43 -18.67 14.08
N THR A 285 -10.43 -17.58 14.82
CA THR A 285 -11.25 -17.40 16.03
C THR A 285 -12.74 -17.48 15.72
N MET A 286 -13.22 -16.80 14.67
CA MET A 286 -14.62 -16.80 14.28
C MET A 286 -15.06 -18.16 13.76
N MET A 287 -14.28 -18.77 12.85
CA MET A 287 -14.61 -20.09 12.30
C MET A 287 -14.61 -21.16 13.39
N THR A 288 -13.54 -21.28 14.18
CA THR A 288 -13.42 -22.35 15.17
C THR A 288 -14.40 -22.25 16.34
N ARG A 289 -14.85 -21.04 16.69
CA ARG A 289 -15.79 -20.84 17.81
C ARG A 289 -17.25 -20.80 17.37
N HIS A 290 -17.53 -20.34 16.16
CA HIS A 290 -18.91 -20.04 15.71
C HIS A 290 -19.22 -20.55 14.30
N GLY A 291 -18.26 -20.51 13.38
CA GLY A 291 -18.50 -20.75 11.95
C GLY A 291 -18.55 -22.21 11.49
N LEU A 292 -18.01 -23.17 12.27
CA LEU A 292 -17.98 -24.60 11.94
C LEU A 292 -19.20 -25.32 12.52
N ILE A 293 -20.26 -25.45 11.70
CA ILE A 293 -21.55 -26.01 12.14
C ILE A 293 -21.61 -27.53 11.90
N SER A 294 -21.07 -28.02 10.78
CA SER A 294 -21.09 -29.44 10.43
C SER A 294 -19.72 -30.10 10.52
N GLY A 295 -19.69 -31.43 10.66
CA GLY A 295 -18.43 -32.20 10.60
C GLY A 295 -17.71 -32.07 9.24
N GLY A 296 -18.45 -31.82 8.16
CA GLY A 296 -17.88 -31.54 6.83
C GLY A 296 -17.12 -30.21 6.80
N ASP A 297 -17.69 -29.16 7.44
CA ASP A 297 -17.05 -27.85 7.53
C ASP A 297 -15.71 -27.92 8.25
N VAL A 298 -15.61 -28.74 9.30
CA VAL A 298 -14.36 -28.92 10.05
C VAL A 298 -13.25 -29.47 9.14
N VAL A 299 -13.57 -30.48 8.33
CA VAL A 299 -12.58 -31.09 7.41
C VAL A 299 -12.17 -30.10 6.33
N SER A 300 -13.15 -29.44 5.69
CA SER A 300 -12.87 -28.44 4.65
C SER A 300 -12.04 -27.27 5.18
N TYR A 301 -12.37 -26.75 6.36
CA TYR A 301 -11.60 -25.68 6.99
C TYR A 301 -10.18 -26.13 7.34
N ALA A 302 -10.01 -27.33 7.91
CA ALA A 302 -8.70 -27.85 8.28
C ALA A 302 -7.79 -28.07 7.06
N ASP A 303 -8.33 -28.65 5.99
CA ASP A 303 -7.60 -28.87 4.73
C ASP A 303 -7.12 -27.52 4.15
N HIS A 304 -8.03 -26.56 3.99
CA HIS A 304 -7.72 -25.23 3.50
C HIS A 304 -6.66 -24.52 4.36
N THR A 305 -6.90 -24.47 5.67
CA THR A 305 -6.03 -23.75 6.61
C THR A 305 -4.63 -24.38 6.64
N SER A 306 -4.53 -25.70 6.51
CA SER A 306 -3.24 -26.40 6.46
C SER A 306 -2.42 -26.00 5.23
N GLY A 307 -3.07 -25.81 4.07
CA GLY A 307 -2.41 -25.32 2.85
C GLY A 307 -1.99 -23.86 2.97
N THR A 308 -2.85 -23.00 3.52
CA THR A 308 -2.58 -21.56 3.68
C THR A 308 -1.45 -21.30 4.68
N LEU A 309 -1.38 -22.08 5.76
CA LEU A 309 -0.36 -21.95 6.81
C LEU A 309 0.88 -22.81 6.57
N ALA A 310 0.94 -23.55 5.46
CA ALA A 310 2.09 -24.36 5.09
C ALA A 310 3.33 -23.46 4.92
N SER A 311 4.42 -23.82 5.58
CA SER A 311 5.69 -23.09 5.48
C SER A 311 6.67 -23.85 4.60
N SER A 312 7.39 -23.13 3.75
CA SER A 312 8.52 -23.67 2.98
C SER A 312 9.82 -23.34 3.72
N PRO A 313 10.82 -24.24 3.76
CA PRO A 313 12.14 -23.92 4.30
C PRO A 313 12.82 -22.72 3.64
N THR A 314 12.43 -22.38 2.40
CA THR A 314 13.04 -21.30 1.61
C THR A 314 12.21 -20.03 1.50
N ARG A 315 10.97 -20.02 2.00
CA ARG A 315 10.07 -18.87 1.89
C ARG A 315 9.35 -18.62 3.20
N LEU A 316 9.37 -17.37 3.64
CA LEU A 316 8.57 -16.89 4.76
C LEU A 316 7.09 -16.89 4.38
N ASN A 317 6.25 -17.48 5.23
CA ASN A 317 4.80 -17.43 5.09
C ASN A 317 4.24 -16.36 6.05
N PRO A 318 3.74 -15.22 5.54
CA PRO A 318 3.25 -14.13 6.37
C PRO A 318 2.02 -14.52 7.20
N TYR A 319 1.13 -15.36 6.67
CA TYR A 319 -0.06 -15.85 7.37
C TYR A 319 0.34 -16.65 8.61
N LYS A 320 1.25 -17.62 8.43
CA LYS A 320 1.71 -18.48 9.53
C LYS A 320 2.51 -17.70 10.56
N LEU A 321 3.47 -16.88 10.13
CA LEU A 321 4.27 -16.11 11.08
C LEU A 321 3.40 -15.10 11.85
N GLY A 322 2.54 -14.36 11.13
CA GLY A 322 1.71 -13.33 11.73
C GLY A 322 0.71 -13.86 12.77
N VAL A 323 0.00 -14.95 12.45
CA VAL A 323 -0.96 -15.53 13.42
C VAL A 323 -0.29 -16.07 14.66
N GLU A 324 0.88 -16.70 14.53
CA GLU A 324 1.62 -17.22 15.68
C GLU A 324 2.18 -16.09 16.55
N LEU A 325 2.63 -14.98 15.94
CA LEU A 325 3.06 -13.80 16.70
C LEU A 325 1.91 -13.17 17.49
N PHE A 326 0.72 -13.02 16.89
CA PHE A 326 -0.45 -12.52 17.64
C PHE A 326 -0.88 -13.45 18.76
N ARG A 327 -0.86 -14.77 18.53
CA ARG A 327 -1.16 -15.77 19.57
C ARG A 327 -0.14 -15.74 20.71
N ASP A 328 1.14 -15.60 20.38
CA ASP A 328 2.21 -15.45 21.38
C ASP A 328 2.05 -14.17 22.21
N ILE A 329 1.74 -13.04 21.57
CA ILE A 329 1.47 -11.78 22.28
C ILE A 329 0.28 -11.94 23.21
N GLU A 330 -0.83 -12.51 22.72
CA GLU A 330 -2.03 -12.74 23.53
C GLU A 330 -1.73 -13.66 24.73
N ASP A 331 -1.03 -14.78 24.52
CA ASP A 331 -0.66 -15.72 25.60
C ASP A 331 0.24 -15.06 26.65
N ARG A 332 1.33 -14.39 26.22
CA ARG A 332 2.26 -13.73 27.13
C ARG A 332 1.58 -12.67 27.97
N TRP A 333 0.70 -11.86 27.38
CA TRP A 333 -0.01 -10.82 28.12
C TRP A 333 -1.14 -11.37 28.99
N ASN A 334 -1.79 -12.47 28.61
CA ASN A 334 -2.73 -13.16 29.50
C ASN A 334 -2.03 -13.73 30.74
N ARG A 335 -0.83 -14.28 30.55
CA ARG A 335 -0.02 -14.89 31.62
C ARG A 335 0.78 -13.89 32.45
N GLY A 336 0.80 -12.61 32.08
CA GLY A 336 1.63 -11.62 32.75
C GLY A 336 3.13 -11.77 32.51
N CYS A 337 3.53 -12.39 31.40
CA CYS A 337 4.92 -12.58 30.97
C CYS A 337 5.49 -11.28 30.35
N PHE A 338 5.44 -10.18 31.09
CA PHE A 338 5.93 -8.87 30.68
C PHE A 338 6.39 -8.07 31.90
N GLY A 339 7.14 -6.99 31.64
CA GLY A 339 7.60 -6.08 32.68
C GLY A 339 8.81 -6.59 33.45
N ARG A 340 9.24 -5.77 34.42
CA ARG A 340 10.52 -5.93 35.11
C ARG A 340 10.67 -7.28 35.83
N ASP A 341 9.61 -7.72 36.51
CA ASP A 341 9.67 -8.94 37.33
C ASP A 341 9.86 -10.20 36.47
N TYR A 342 9.20 -10.24 35.31
CA TYR A 342 9.39 -11.33 34.35
C TYR A 342 10.77 -11.25 33.68
N GLU A 343 11.19 -10.07 33.22
CA GLU A 343 12.47 -9.89 32.54
C GLU A 343 13.67 -10.25 33.43
N GLN A 344 13.63 -9.85 34.71
CA GLN A 344 14.70 -10.05 35.69
C GLN A 344 14.65 -11.43 36.39
N CYS A 345 13.69 -12.29 36.06
CA CYS A 345 13.64 -13.64 36.63
C CYS A 345 14.74 -14.54 36.03
N ASP A 346 15.77 -14.88 36.80
CA ASP A 346 16.86 -15.75 36.33
C ASP A 346 16.52 -17.25 36.39
N ASP A 347 15.44 -17.64 37.09
CA ASP A 347 14.96 -19.02 37.13
C ASP A 347 14.14 -19.38 35.88
N LEU A 348 14.69 -20.29 35.06
CA LEU A 348 14.07 -20.79 33.84
C LEU A 348 12.77 -21.56 34.11
N VAL A 349 12.67 -22.30 35.21
CA VAL A 349 11.48 -23.08 35.56
C VAL A 349 10.35 -22.14 35.99
N ALA A 350 10.68 -21.12 36.77
CA ALA A 350 9.74 -20.06 37.14
C ALA A 350 9.26 -19.28 35.91
N LYS A 351 10.16 -18.91 34.99
CA LYS A 351 9.80 -18.25 33.72
C LYS A 351 8.85 -19.10 32.86
N GLN A 352 9.11 -20.40 32.72
CA GLN A 352 8.25 -21.28 31.93
C GLN A 352 6.84 -21.43 32.51
N ARG A 353 6.73 -21.45 33.85
CA ARG A 353 5.45 -21.58 34.56
C ARG A 353 4.84 -20.23 34.96
N TRP A 354 5.40 -19.13 34.47
CA TRP A 354 4.93 -17.80 34.81
C TRP A 354 3.48 -17.64 34.39
N ASN A 355 2.63 -17.33 35.37
CA ASN A 355 1.25 -16.98 35.16
C ASN A 355 0.77 -16.12 36.34
N THR A 356 0.48 -14.85 36.09
CA THR A 356 -0.14 -13.93 37.05
C THR A 356 -1.64 -13.76 36.81
N ASP A 357 -2.22 -14.53 35.89
CA ASP A 357 -3.62 -14.43 35.44
C ASP A 357 -4.01 -12.98 35.08
N ALA A 358 -3.11 -12.25 34.42
CA ALA A 358 -3.30 -10.84 34.09
C ALA A 358 -4.48 -10.61 33.14
N GLY A 359 -4.72 -11.53 32.19
CA GLY A 359 -5.87 -11.46 31.28
C GLY A 359 -5.86 -10.29 30.29
N LEU A 360 -4.71 -9.64 30.08
CA LEU A 360 -4.58 -8.42 29.26
C LEU A 360 -4.26 -8.71 27.77
N GLY A 361 -4.27 -9.98 27.35
CA GLY A 361 -3.85 -10.38 26.01
C GLY A 361 -4.67 -9.75 24.90
N ARG A 362 -6.00 -9.68 25.07
CA ARG A 362 -6.91 -9.09 24.06
C ARG A 362 -6.63 -7.61 23.89
N GLU A 363 -6.51 -6.84 24.97
CA GLU A 363 -6.20 -5.41 24.89
C GLU A 363 -4.87 -5.17 24.16
N LYS A 364 -3.86 -6.02 24.44
CA LYS A 364 -2.56 -5.86 23.82
C LYS A 364 -2.55 -6.07 22.32
N ILE A 365 -3.19 -7.13 21.84
CA ILE A 365 -3.14 -7.41 20.39
C ILE A 365 -3.81 -6.28 19.59
N PHE A 366 -4.83 -5.62 20.15
CA PHE A 366 -5.44 -4.43 19.54
C PHE A 366 -4.50 -3.21 19.57
N GLU A 367 -3.78 -2.99 20.67
CA GLU A 367 -2.74 -1.94 20.74
C GLU A 367 -1.62 -2.19 19.72
N VAL A 368 -1.13 -3.44 19.64
CA VAL A 368 -0.07 -3.84 18.70
C VAL A 368 -0.51 -3.61 17.26
N ARG A 369 -1.74 -4.05 16.89
CA ARG A 369 -2.29 -3.82 15.55
C ARG A 369 -2.33 -2.33 15.19
N GLN A 370 -2.54 -1.45 16.17
CA GLN A 370 -2.75 -0.04 15.92
C GLN A 370 -1.44 0.67 15.60
N ILE A 371 -0.33 0.30 16.26
CA ILE A 371 0.89 1.12 16.27
C ILE A 371 1.98 0.52 15.38
N HIS A 372 2.12 -0.80 15.35
CA HIS A 372 3.28 -1.45 14.77
C HIS A 372 3.16 -1.68 13.26
N ASN A 373 4.30 -1.94 12.63
CA ASN A 373 4.48 -2.50 11.29
C ASN A 373 5.37 -3.75 11.36
N ASP A 374 5.60 -4.45 10.26
CA ASP A 374 6.35 -5.72 10.25
C ASP A 374 7.81 -5.60 10.76
N LEU A 375 8.38 -4.39 10.80
CA LEU A 375 9.73 -4.16 11.34
C LEU A 375 9.74 -4.02 12.87
N THR A 376 8.62 -3.58 13.44
CA THR A 376 8.47 -3.32 14.87
C THR A 376 7.55 -4.32 15.57
N PHE A 377 6.94 -5.22 14.80
CA PHE A 377 5.94 -6.21 15.22
C PHE A 377 6.47 -7.23 16.23
#